data_AF-A0A0F9CVJ3-F1
#
_entry.id   AF-A0A0F9CVJ3-F1
#
_cell.length_a   1.000
_cell.length_b   1.000
_cell.length_c   1.000
_cell.angle_alpha   90.00
_cell.angle_beta   90.00
_cell.angle_gamma   90.00
#
_symmetry.space_group_name_H-M   'P 1'
#
loop_
_entity.id
_entity.type
_entity.pdbx_description
1 polymer ?
#
loop_
_entity_poly.entity_id
_entity_poly.type
_entity_poly.pdbx_seq_one_letter_code
_entity_poly.pdbx_strand_id
1 'polypeptide(L)'
;MIEEIRKKAKELLKSKEVEVIIGYQKSSSNSFITPCFIETEDEVGRLTWDEHCVYNLALYLKEMKKGVGIVAKGCDVRSIVALVQEEQIEREGVKIIGVECQAQVDQKGQILEKCQVCQVHIPAVYDELVKSKASSLKNETKESDKGYS
;
A
#
# COMPACT_ATOMS: atom_id res chain seq x y z
N MET A 1 7.77 -7.89 2.08
CA MET A 1 6.91 -6.77 1.64
C MET A 1 7.33 -5.47 2.30
N ILE A 2 7.44 -5.40 3.63
CA ILE A 2 7.82 -4.16 4.31
C ILE A 2 9.14 -3.55 3.82
N GLU A 3 10.18 -4.35 3.57
CA GLU A 3 11.45 -3.80 3.05
C GLU A 3 11.31 -3.16 1.66
N GLU A 4 10.43 -3.68 0.79
CA GLU A 4 10.15 -3.05 -0.50
C GLU A 4 9.34 -1.75 -0.33
N ILE A 5 8.36 -1.73 0.58
CA ILE A 5 7.62 -0.50 0.92
C ILE A 5 8.60 0.57 1.42
N ARG A 6 9.49 0.20 2.34
CA ARG A 6 10.52 1.07 2.89
C ARG A 6 11.45 1.59 1.80
N LYS A 7 11.93 0.71 0.92
CA LYS A 7 12.77 1.09 -0.21
C LYS A 7 12.08 2.13 -1.11
N LYS A 8 10.84 1.89 -1.51
CA LYS A 8 10.05 2.81 -2.35
C LYS A 8 9.78 4.15 -1.65
N ALA A 9 9.39 4.12 -0.38
CA ALA A 9 9.21 5.32 0.43
C ALA A 9 10.51 6.15 0.51
N LYS A 10 11.64 5.48 0.74
CA LYS A 10 12.96 6.14 0.77
C LYS A 10 13.34 6.74 -0.57
N GLU A 11 13.09 6.03 -1.68
CA GLU A 11 13.35 6.53 -3.04
C GLU A 11 12.56 7.82 -3.31
N LEU A 12 11.26 7.86 -2.99
CA LEU A 12 10.40 9.04 -3.19
C LEU A 12 10.81 10.25 -2.33
N LEU A 13 11.19 10.02 -1.07
CA LEU A 13 11.69 11.08 -0.19
C LEU A 13 13.04 11.61 -0.69
N LYS A 14 13.94 10.72 -1.09
CA LYS A 14 15.28 11.06 -1.60
C LYS A 14 15.21 11.84 -2.91
N SER A 15 14.31 11.44 -3.82
CA SER A 15 14.09 12.15 -5.09
C SER A 15 13.35 13.48 -4.91
N LYS A 16 12.83 13.75 -3.71
CA LYS A 16 11.98 14.91 -3.38
C LYS A 16 10.69 14.97 -4.20
N GLU A 17 10.23 13.84 -4.70
CA GLU A 17 8.90 13.73 -5.33
C GLU A 17 7.78 13.89 -4.31
N VAL A 18 8.08 13.59 -3.04
CA VAL A 18 7.20 13.80 -1.90
C VAL A 18 7.99 14.38 -0.74
N GLU A 19 7.31 15.15 0.10
CA GLU A 19 7.87 15.72 1.32
C GLU A 19 7.55 14.86 2.56
N VAL A 20 6.55 13.98 2.45
CA VAL A 20 6.08 13.14 3.55
C VAL A 20 5.45 11.87 3.02
N ILE A 21 5.70 10.75 3.71
CA ILE A 21 5.04 9.47 3.49
C ILE A 21 4.04 9.21 4.63
N ILE A 22 2.79 8.96 4.28
CA ILE A 22 1.75 8.44 5.17
C ILE A 22 1.78 6.92 5.11
N GLY A 23 2.00 6.29 6.25
CA GLY A 23 2.06 4.84 6.37
C GLY A 23 1.56 4.36 7.72
N TYR A 24 2.04 3.18 8.11
CA TYR A 24 1.70 2.56 9.39
C TYR A 24 2.95 2.37 10.23
N GLN A 25 2.83 2.47 11.55
CA GLN A 25 3.87 2.09 12.49
C GLN A 25 3.29 1.27 13.64
N LYS A 26 4.15 0.58 14.38
CA LYS A 26 3.76 -0.01 15.67
C LYS A 26 3.67 1.09 16.73
N SER A 27 2.64 1.04 17.58
CA SER A 27 2.53 1.96 18.71
C SER A 27 3.63 1.67 19.74
N SER A 28 4.18 2.73 20.34
CA SER A 28 5.28 2.64 21.33
C SER A 28 4.90 1.86 22.59
N SER A 29 3.61 1.72 22.87
CA SER A 29 3.10 1.22 24.16
C SER A 29 2.21 -0.02 24.03
N ASN A 30 1.83 -0.43 22.82
CA ASN A 30 0.88 -1.51 22.58
C ASN A 30 1.15 -2.24 21.26
N SER A 31 0.73 -3.49 21.15
CA SER A 31 0.77 -4.30 19.91
C SER A 31 -0.18 -3.84 18.80
N PHE A 32 -0.63 -2.58 18.81
CA PHE A 32 -1.51 -2.02 17.79
C PHE A 32 -0.71 -1.26 16.73
N ILE A 33 -1.26 -1.24 15.52
CA ILE A 33 -0.72 -0.49 14.39
C ILE A 33 -1.47 0.82 14.27
N THR A 34 -0.75 1.93 14.15
CA THR A 34 -1.34 3.27 13.99
C THR A 34 -0.80 3.94 12.73
N PRO A 35 -1.54 4.90 12.14
CA PRO A 35 -0.99 5.78 11.11
C PRO A 35 0.29 6.48 11.58
N CYS A 36 1.20 6.75 10.65
CA CYS A 36 2.38 7.57 10.89
C CYS A 36 2.72 8.42 9.67
N PHE A 37 3.52 9.46 9.93
CA PHE A 37 4.03 10.40 8.95
C PHE A 37 5.55 10.37 9.03
N ILE A 38 6.19 10.17 7.88
CA ILE A 38 7.64 10.00 7.73
C ILE A 38 8.12 11.12 6.80
N GLU A 39 8.96 12.02 7.30
CA GLU A 39 9.43 13.18 6.53
C GLU A 39 10.88 13.02 6.08
N THR A 40 11.62 12.09 6.68
CA THR A 40 13.03 11.85 6.38
C THR A 40 13.33 10.40 5.99
N GLU A 41 14.38 10.20 5.19
CA GLU A 41 14.83 8.87 4.75
C GLU A 41 15.16 7.92 5.91
N ASP A 42 15.64 8.45 7.04
CA ASP A 42 16.07 7.67 8.20
C ASP A 42 14.87 7.16 9.03
N GLU A 43 13.75 7.87 8.97
CA GLU A 43 12.52 7.51 9.66
C GLU A 43 11.74 6.39 8.98
N VAL A 44 12.06 6.07 7.73
CA VAL A 44 11.39 5.01 6.94
C VAL A 44 11.42 3.66 7.67
N GLY A 45 12.42 3.40 8.51
CA GLY A 45 12.50 2.21 9.35
C GLY A 45 11.33 2.06 10.35
N ARG A 46 10.59 3.13 10.65
CA ARG A 46 9.39 3.10 11.50
C ARG A 46 8.20 2.46 10.81
N LEU A 47 8.18 2.42 9.48
CA LEU A 47 7.08 1.82 8.71
C LEU A 47 6.94 0.34 9.06
N THR A 48 5.70 -0.12 9.21
CA THR A 48 5.32 -1.52 9.37
C THR A 48 4.25 -1.89 8.35
N TRP A 49 4.14 -3.19 8.06
CA TRP A 49 3.09 -3.70 7.20
C TRP A 49 2.72 -5.13 7.59
N ASP A 50 1.46 -5.32 7.98
CA ASP A 50 0.82 -6.62 8.16
C ASP A 50 -0.71 -6.51 8.07
N GLU A 51 -1.41 -7.61 8.32
CA GLU A 51 -2.86 -7.74 8.33
C GLU A 51 -3.61 -6.84 9.33
N HIS A 52 -2.93 -6.29 10.33
CA HIS A 52 -3.51 -5.34 11.30
C HIS A 52 -3.42 -3.88 10.83
N CYS A 53 -2.90 -3.60 9.63
CA CYS A 53 -2.92 -2.27 9.00
C CYS A 53 -4.34 -1.86 8.55
N VAL A 54 -5.28 -1.76 9.51
CA VAL A 54 -6.74 -1.67 9.29
C VAL A 54 -7.25 -0.31 8.84
N TYR A 55 -6.59 0.78 9.25
CA TYR A 55 -7.07 2.15 9.08
C TYR A 55 -7.03 2.62 7.63
N ASN A 56 -7.96 3.50 7.23
CA ASN A 56 -7.93 4.15 5.94
C ASN A 56 -7.04 5.39 5.99
N LEU A 57 -5.85 5.32 5.39
CA LEU A 57 -4.90 6.44 5.40
C LEU A 57 -5.30 7.58 4.46
N ALA A 58 -6.21 7.35 3.50
CA ALA A 58 -6.63 8.37 2.54
C ALA A 58 -7.31 9.56 3.22
N LEU A 59 -7.88 9.37 4.41
CA LEU A 59 -8.55 10.42 5.18
C LEU A 59 -7.61 11.58 5.54
N TYR A 60 -6.31 11.29 5.71
CA TYR A 60 -5.31 12.30 6.04
C TYR A 60 -4.90 13.17 4.84
N LEU A 61 -5.18 12.73 3.60
CA LEU A 61 -4.77 13.46 2.40
C LEU A 61 -5.38 14.86 2.30
N LYS A 62 -6.58 15.07 2.86
CA LYS A 62 -7.27 16.37 2.87
C LYS A 62 -6.50 17.47 3.62
N GLU A 63 -5.68 17.08 4.58
CA GLU A 63 -4.91 18.01 5.42
C GLU A 63 -3.52 18.29 4.85
N MET A 64 -3.14 17.60 3.76
CA MET A 64 -1.82 17.69 3.16
C MET A 64 -1.77 18.82 2.13
N LYS A 65 -0.82 19.74 2.30
CA LYS A 65 -0.60 20.89 1.40
C LYS A 65 0.57 20.70 0.42
N LYS A 66 1.26 19.57 0.51
CA LYS A 66 2.54 19.28 -0.13
C LYS A 66 2.47 17.93 -0.85
N GLY A 67 3.44 17.66 -1.73
CA GLY A 67 3.57 16.35 -2.38
C GLY A 67 3.63 15.25 -1.33
N VAL A 68 2.64 14.35 -1.32
CA VAL A 68 2.47 13.33 -0.29
C VAL A 68 2.55 11.94 -0.91
N GLY A 69 3.36 11.08 -0.31
CA GLY A 69 3.33 9.65 -0.59
C GLY A 69 2.40 8.94 0.38
N ILE A 70 1.70 7.90 -0.07
CA ILE A 70 0.78 7.13 0.77
C ILE A 70 0.94 5.63 0.49
N VAL A 71 1.06 4.84 1.56
CA VAL A 71 0.99 3.38 1.48
C VAL A 71 -0.48 2.96 1.45
N ALA A 72 -0.96 2.41 0.35
CA ALA A 72 -2.38 2.21 0.11
C ALA A 72 -2.73 0.78 -0.36
N LYS A 73 -3.75 0.19 0.26
CA LYS A 73 -4.41 -1.03 -0.20
C LYS A 73 -5.47 -0.69 -1.24
N GLY A 74 -6.04 -1.71 -1.90
CA GLY A 74 -7.14 -1.52 -2.85
C GLY A 74 -8.36 -0.77 -2.27
N CYS A 75 -8.71 -1.01 -1.00
CA CYS A 75 -9.79 -0.28 -0.35
C CYS A 75 -9.44 1.20 -0.06
N ASP A 76 -8.18 1.51 0.26
CA ASP A 76 -7.74 2.89 0.51
C ASP A 76 -7.71 3.66 -0.81
N VAL A 77 -7.21 3.03 -1.90
CA VAL A 77 -7.18 3.62 -3.24
C VAL A 77 -8.58 3.99 -3.72
N ARG A 78 -9.61 3.18 -3.41
CA ARG A 78 -11.00 3.56 -3.70
C ARG A 78 -11.39 4.88 -3.01
N SER A 79 -10.97 5.08 -1.77
CA SER A 79 -11.17 6.35 -1.07
C SER A 79 -10.36 7.48 -1.69
N ILE A 80 -9.12 7.26 -2.11
CA ILE A 80 -8.32 8.27 -2.82
C ILE A 80 -9.02 8.71 -4.11
N VAL A 81 -9.53 7.76 -4.90
CA VAL A 81 -10.28 8.06 -6.13
C VAL A 81 -11.52 8.89 -5.83
N ALA A 82 -12.29 8.55 -4.79
CA ALA A 82 -13.44 9.34 -4.38
C ALA A 82 -13.03 10.77 -4.00
N LEU A 83 -11.96 10.94 -3.24
CA LEU A 83 -11.44 12.27 -2.87
C LEU A 83 -11.03 13.11 -4.09
N VAL A 84 -10.41 12.49 -5.09
CA VAL A 84 -10.07 13.16 -6.36
C VAL A 84 -11.32 13.55 -7.14
N GLN A 85 -12.29 12.64 -7.25
CA GLN A 85 -13.55 12.89 -7.97
C GLN A 85 -14.41 13.97 -7.32
N GLU A 86 -14.33 14.09 -5.98
CA GLU A 86 -15.01 15.13 -5.19
C GLU A 86 -14.18 16.42 -5.08
N GLU A 87 -13.09 16.55 -5.86
CA GLU A 87 -12.20 17.71 -5.89
C GLU A 87 -11.64 18.10 -4.50
N GLN A 88 -11.54 17.13 -3.58
CA GLN A 88 -10.99 17.33 -2.23
C GLN A 88 -9.47 17.33 -2.23
N ILE A 89 -8.86 16.65 -3.21
CA ILE A 89 -7.41 16.56 -3.41
C ILE A 89 -7.11 16.51 -4.91
N GLU A 90 -5.92 16.96 -5.31
CA GLU A 90 -5.41 16.81 -6.68
C GLU A 90 -4.67 15.47 -6.82
N ARG A 91 -4.90 14.72 -7.90
CA ARG A 91 -4.25 13.41 -8.11
C ARG A 91 -2.74 13.56 -8.25
N GLU A 92 -2.29 14.64 -8.88
CA GLU A 92 -0.91 14.97 -9.16
C GLU A 92 -0.10 15.21 -7.88
N GLY A 93 -0.76 15.65 -6.81
CA GLY A 93 -0.15 15.88 -5.50
C GLY A 93 0.08 14.62 -4.66
N VAL A 94 -0.37 13.45 -5.13
CA VAL A 94 -0.33 12.18 -4.36
C VAL A 94 0.48 11.11 -5.10
N LYS A 95 1.46 10.52 -4.41
CA LYS A 95 2.19 9.32 -4.87
C LYS A 95 1.71 8.10 -4.10
N ILE A 96 1.14 7.13 -4.82
CA ILE A 96 0.52 5.96 -4.22
C ILE A 96 1.51 4.79 -4.28
N ILE A 97 2.02 4.39 -3.13
CA ILE A 97 2.69 3.10 -2.93
C ILE A 97 1.59 2.06 -2.71
N GLY A 98 1.11 1.49 -3.80
CA GLY A 98 0.13 0.43 -3.81
C GLY A 98 0.70 -0.85 -3.20
N VAL A 99 -0.05 -1.47 -2.29
CA VAL A 99 0.36 -2.72 -1.67
C VAL A 99 -0.71 -3.78 -1.86
N GLU A 100 -0.28 -4.96 -2.30
CA GLU A 100 -1.14 -6.13 -2.35
C GLU A 100 -1.66 -6.49 -0.95
N CYS A 101 -2.97 -6.69 -0.82
CA CYS A 101 -3.62 -6.98 0.45
C CYS A 101 -4.50 -8.22 0.31
N GLN A 102 -4.18 -9.28 1.07
CA GLN A 102 -4.98 -10.51 1.08
C GLN A 102 -6.23 -10.33 1.93
N ALA A 103 -6.06 -9.96 3.19
CA ALA A 103 -7.15 -9.61 4.10
C ALA A 103 -6.62 -8.73 5.22
N GLN A 104 -7.53 -8.02 5.87
CA GLN A 104 -7.25 -7.33 7.13
C GLN A 104 -7.96 -8.07 8.26
N VAL A 105 -7.38 -8.06 9.45
CA VAL A 105 -7.94 -8.72 10.62
C VAL A 105 -8.16 -7.74 11.77
N ASP A 106 -9.08 -8.06 12.67
CA ASP A 106 -9.28 -7.33 13.91
C ASP A 106 -8.17 -7.63 14.94
N GLN A 107 -8.32 -7.11 16.17
CA GLN A 107 -7.35 -7.32 17.25
C GLN A 107 -7.29 -8.79 17.73
N LYS A 108 -8.30 -9.60 17.40
CA LYS A 108 -8.38 -11.03 17.73
C LYS A 108 -7.87 -11.92 16.58
N GLY A 109 -7.42 -11.33 15.46
CA GLY A 109 -6.99 -12.06 14.28
C GLY A 109 -8.15 -12.54 13.39
N GLN A 110 -9.37 -12.06 13.59
CA GLN A 110 -10.52 -12.41 12.75
C GLN A 110 -10.58 -11.53 11.51
N ILE A 111 -10.76 -12.14 10.33
CA ILE A 111 -10.89 -11.41 9.07
C ILE A 111 -12.07 -10.43 9.15
N LEU A 112 -11.79 -9.17 8.86
CA LEU A 112 -12.82 -8.13 8.82
C LEU A 112 -13.90 -8.47 7.79
N GLU A 113 -15.16 -8.19 8.11
CA GLU A 113 -16.32 -8.50 7.26
C GLU A 113 -16.14 -7.98 5.82
N LYS A 114 -15.67 -6.74 5.67
CA LYS A 114 -15.38 -6.12 4.36
C LYS A 114 -14.33 -6.87 3.53
N CYS A 115 -13.46 -7.65 4.17
CA CYS A 115 -12.40 -8.41 3.51
C CYS A 115 -12.86 -9.81 3.06
N GLN A 116 -13.91 -10.37 3.66
CA GLN A 116 -14.40 -11.72 3.34
C GLN A 116 -14.92 -11.83 1.90
N VAL A 117 -15.35 -10.71 1.32
CA VAL A 117 -15.89 -10.62 -0.05
C VAL A 117 -15.03 -9.76 -0.98
N CYS A 118 -13.80 -9.43 -0.56
CA CYS A 118 -12.94 -8.52 -1.31
C CYS A 118 -12.45 -9.16 -2.61
N GLN A 119 -12.44 -8.38 -3.71
CA GLN A 119 -11.92 -8.80 -5.01
C GLN A 119 -10.79 -7.88 -5.52
N VAL A 120 -10.38 -6.89 -4.72
CA VAL A 120 -9.45 -5.81 -5.10
C VAL A 120 -8.11 -5.97 -4.36
N HIS A 121 -7.62 -7.21 -4.29
CA HIS A 121 -6.38 -7.54 -3.59
C HIS A 121 -5.17 -6.75 -4.10
N ILE A 122 -5.22 -6.33 -5.37
CA ILE A 122 -4.25 -5.41 -5.97
C ILE A 122 -4.97 -4.07 -6.21
N PRO A 123 -4.43 -2.94 -5.74
CA PRO A 123 -5.02 -1.64 -6.01
C PRO A 123 -5.08 -1.36 -7.52
N ALA A 124 -6.18 -0.79 -8.02
CA ALA A 124 -6.36 -0.50 -9.44
C ALA A 124 -5.57 0.74 -9.91
N VAL A 125 -5.23 1.64 -8.98
CA VAL A 125 -4.45 2.85 -9.22
C VAL A 125 -3.29 2.86 -8.23
N TYR A 126 -2.08 3.00 -8.74
CA TYR A 126 -0.85 3.13 -7.96
C TYR A 126 0.24 3.77 -8.82
N ASP A 127 1.23 4.38 -8.19
CA ASP A 127 2.46 4.85 -8.84
C ASP A 127 3.59 3.82 -8.69
N GLU A 128 3.63 3.14 -7.53
CA GLU A 128 4.57 2.06 -7.23
C GLU A 128 3.79 0.87 -6.66
N LEU A 129 4.13 -0.36 -7.05
CA LEU A 129 3.42 -1.57 -6.58
C LEU A 129 4.34 -2.52 -5.80
N VAL A 130 3.90 -2.91 -4.61
CA VAL A 130 4.54 -3.93 -3.79
C VAL A 130 3.62 -5.15 -3.68
N LYS A 131 4.08 -6.29 -4.23
CA LYS A 131 3.39 -7.59 -4.11
C LYS A 131 4.09 -8.50 -3.11
N SER A 132 3.34 -9.47 -2.59
CA SER A 132 3.89 -10.62 -1.90
C SER A 132 4.72 -11.47 -2.87
N LYS A 133 5.85 -12.03 -2.43
CA LYS A 133 6.71 -12.89 -3.28
C LYS A 133 6.11 -14.28 -3.53
N ALA A 134 4.80 -14.45 -3.39
CA ALA A 134 4.10 -15.72 -3.60
C ALA A 134 3.42 -15.77 -4.98
N SER A 135 4.24 -15.88 -6.05
CA SER A 135 3.96 -16.64 -7.30
C SER A 135 4.96 -16.27 -8.41
N SER A 136 6.19 -16.76 -8.31
CA SER A 136 7.10 -16.89 -9.47
C SER A 136 7.47 -18.34 -9.73
N LEU A 137 6.52 -19.26 -9.53
CA LEU A 137 6.66 -20.66 -9.92
C LEU A 137 5.36 -21.16 -10.54
N LYS A 138 5.50 -21.71 -11.76
CA LYS A 138 4.53 -22.37 -12.66
C LYS A 138 3.84 -21.41 -13.64
N ASN A 139 4.14 -21.38 -14.95
CA ASN A 139 4.52 -22.50 -15.84
C ASN A 139 5.54 -22.08 -16.92
N GLU A 140 6.74 -22.66 -16.86
CA GLU A 140 7.43 -23.15 -18.05
C GLU A 140 7.32 -24.68 -18.04
N THR A 141 6.66 -25.23 -19.05
CA THR A 141 6.82 -26.55 -19.70
C THR A 141 5.52 -26.79 -20.49
N LYS A 142 5.52 -27.20 -21.76
CA LYS A 142 6.55 -27.75 -22.65
C LYS A 142 6.05 -27.60 -24.09
N GLU A 143 6.88 -27.04 -24.95
CA GLU A 143 6.85 -27.30 -26.40
C GLU A 143 7.66 -28.60 -26.67
N SER A 144 7.43 -29.23 -27.83
CA SER A 144 7.73 -30.62 -28.26
C SER A 144 6.64 -31.64 -27.84
N ASP A 145 6.04 -32.43 -28.72
CA ASP A 145 6.39 -32.78 -30.10
C ASP A 145 5.21 -33.53 -30.78
N LYS A 146 5.31 -33.67 -32.12
CA LYS A 146 4.44 -34.35 -33.11
C LYS A 146 3.48 -33.39 -33.85
N GLY A 147 3.66 -33.06 -35.12
CA GLY A 147 4.33 -33.77 -36.22
C GLY A 147 3.29 -34.48 -37.10
N TYR A 148 3.20 -34.04 -38.36
CA TYR A 148 2.48 -34.57 -39.52
C TYR A 148 1.95 -36.01 -39.45
N SER A 149 0.66 -36.19 -39.79
CA SER A 149 0.17 -36.93 -40.98
C SER A 149 -1.34 -36.73 -41.13
#